data_AF-A0A517ZPH9-F1
#
_entry.id   AF-A0A517ZPH9-F1
#
_cell.length_a   1.000
_cell.length_b   1.000
_cell.length_c   1.000
_cell.angle_alpha   90.00
_cell.angle_beta   90.00
_cell.angle_gamma   90.00
#
_symmetry.space_group_name_H-M   'P 1'
#
loop_
_entity.id
_entity.type
_entity.pdbx_description
1 polymer ?
#
loop_
_entity_poly.entity_id
_entity_poly.type
_entity_poly.pdbx_seq_one_letter_code
_entity_poly.pdbx_strand_id
1 'polypeptide(L)'
;MSSRFFLFFDNILFGSLVTLCFANENIRIKIANCAVDQYECDDRLRHSIKGLEKMLSTSLRRVEHIENKAMGTLLGLSVAIAVFVATTGILGKNGLLADAGPVLRNAASFFSLVAIFYLFGSGFLALSAYKVGQVYSPTLRDRSPIIEKKKEKMTILFCIEQNRLVGTSRSNLLSASFTFLRNGLVGVLALGVLVVLSEVVHSMQ
;
A
#
# COMPACT_ATOMS: atom_id res chain seq x y z
N MET A 1 6.34 -28.66 8.29
CA MET A 1 4.93 -28.47 7.87
C MET A 1 4.34 -27.10 8.25
N SER A 2 5.04 -26.22 8.96
CA SER A 2 4.48 -24.97 9.51
C SER A 2 4.45 -23.77 8.52
N SER A 3 5.45 -23.57 7.65
CA SER A 3 5.58 -22.33 6.86
C SER A 3 4.51 -22.13 5.76
N ARG A 4 4.07 -23.20 5.09
CA ARG A 4 3.06 -23.12 4.02
C ARG A 4 1.66 -22.76 4.54
N PHE A 5 1.33 -23.21 5.75
CA PHE A 5 0.05 -22.92 6.38
C PHE A 5 -0.06 -21.45 6.79
N PHE A 6 1.01 -20.90 7.39
CA PHE A 6 1.07 -19.46 7.70
C PHE A 6 0.99 -18.59 6.45
N LEU A 7 1.66 -18.96 5.35
CA LEU A 7 1.58 -18.24 4.07
C LEU A 7 0.18 -18.28 3.45
N PHE A 8 -0.54 -19.39 3.62
CA PHE A 8 -1.93 -19.50 3.15
C PHE A 8 -2.87 -18.57 3.94
N PHE A 9 -2.76 -18.56 5.27
CA PHE A 9 -3.53 -17.64 6.11
C PHE A 9 -3.15 -16.17 5.88
N ASP A 10 -1.86 -15.87 5.69
CA ASP A 10 -1.38 -14.52 5.33
C ASP A 10 -1.95 -14.06 3.98
N ASN A 11 -2.03 -14.95 2.98
CA ASN A 11 -2.63 -14.62 1.69
C ASN A 11 -4.13 -14.36 1.78
N ILE A 12 -4.86 -15.14 2.58
CA ILE A 12 -6.32 -15.02 2.70
C ILE A 12 -6.72 -13.82 3.56
N LEU A 13 -6.14 -13.71 4.75
CA LEU A 13 -6.53 -12.67 5.71
C LEU A 13 -5.82 -11.35 5.43
N PHE A 14 -4.51 -11.40 5.22
CA PHE A 14 -3.68 -10.19 5.18
C PHE A 14 -3.17 -9.85 3.77
N GLY A 15 -3.59 -10.59 2.74
CA GLY A 15 -3.23 -10.24 1.36
C GLY A 15 -1.75 -10.34 1.05
N SER A 16 -1.02 -11.26 1.68
CA SER A 16 0.44 -11.39 1.57
C SER A 16 1.24 -10.31 2.31
N LEU A 17 0.65 -9.66 3.33
CA LEU A 17 1.32 -8.57 4.05
C LEU A 17 2.67 -9.00 4.63
N VAL A 18 2.76 -10.18 5.26
CA VAL A 18 4.03 -10.66 5.82
C VAL A 18 5.07 -10.86 4.72
N THR A 19 4.65 -11.43 3.59
CA THR A 19 5.52 -11.63 2.42
C THR A 19 6.01 -10.30 1.86
N LEU A 20 5.14 -9.29 1.77
CA LEU A 20 5.47 -7.96 1.27
C LEU A 20 6.36 -7.18 2.25
N CYS A 21 6.15 -7.33 3.56
CA CYS A 21 7.02 -6.78 4.59
C CYS A 21 8.43 -7.35 4.48
N PHE A 22 8.57 -8.67 4.33
CA PHE A 22 9.87 -9.31 4.15
C PHE A 22 10.55 -8.87 2.85
N ALA A 23 9.79 -8.79 1.75
CA ALA A 23 10.29 -8.26 0.49
C ALA A 23 10.78 -6.81 0.63
N ASN A 24 10.06 -5.98 1.39
CA ASN A 24 10.43 -4.59 1.64
C ASN A 24 11.68 -4.45 2.50
N GLU A 25 11.88 -5.31 3.50
CA GLU A 25 13.10 -5.29 4.31
C GLU A 25 14.32 -5.64 3.45
N ASN A 26 14.21 -6.64 2.57
CA ASN A 26 15.27 -6.96 1.61
C ASN A 26 15.55 -5.80 0.65
N ILE A 27 14.52 -5.09 0.18
CA ILE A 27 14.69 -3.89 -0.65
C ILE A 27 15.40 -2.78 0.13
N ARG A 28 15.03 -2.57 1.39
CA ARG A 28 15.64 -1.56 2.26
C ARG A 28 17.12 -1.82 2.50
N ILE A 29 17.51 -3.08 2.71
CA ILE A 29 18.91 -3.49 2.80
C ILE A 29 19.64 -3.20 1.47
N LYS A 30 19.01 -3.51 0.33
CA LYS A 30 19.59 -3.19 -1.01
C LYS A 30 19.78 -1.68 -1.22
N ILE A 31 18.82 -0.87 -0.80
CA ILE A 31 18.91 0.60 -0.87
C ILE A 31 20.11 1.09 -0.04
N ALA A 32 20.28 0.56 1.18
CA ALA A 32 21.37 0.94 2.09
C ALA A 32 22.76 0.54 1.58
N ASN A 33 22.86 -0.58 0.86
CA ASN A 33 24.12 -1.10 0.31
C ASN A 33 24.42 -0.63 -1.12
N CYS A 34 23.53 0.14 -1.74
CA CYS A 34 23.69 0.61 -3.11
C CYS A 34 24.67 1.79 -3.14
N ALA A 35 25.72 1.67 -3.93
CA ALA A 35 26.78 2.67 -4.07
C ALA A 35 27.07 2.97 -5.55
N VAL A 36 27.55 4.18 -5.85
CA VAL A 36 27.71 4.68 -7.23
C VAL A 36 28.78 3.92 -8.01
N ASP A 37 29.83 3.48 -7.33
CA ASP A 37 30.94 2.68 -7.85
C ASP A 37 30.52 1.31 -8.37
N GLN A 38 29.43 0.74 -7.86
CA GLN A 38 28.87 -0.54 -8.33
C GLN A 38 28.44 -0.51 -9.80
N TYR A 39 28.27 0.68 -10.38
CA TYR A 39 27.83 0.85 -11.78
C TYR A 39 28.97 1.07 -12.77
N GLU A 40 30.24 1.03 -12.34
CA GLU A 40 31.38 1.29 -13.23
C GLU A 40 31.46 0.36 -14.46
N CYS A 41 30.94 -0.86 -14.32
CA CYS A 41 30.89 -1.89 -15.36
C CYS A 41 29.47 -2.14 -15.91
N ASP A 42 28.49 -1.28 -15.61
CA ASP A 42 27.12 -1.48 -16.06
C ASP A 42 27.00 -1.22 -17.57
N ASP A 43 26.44 -2.19 -18.32
CA ASP A 43 26.26 -2.08 -19.78
C ASP A 43 25.41 -0.86 -20.19
N ARG A 44 24.53 -0.38 -19.30
CA ARG A 44 23.71 0.81 -19.55
C ARG A 44 24.55 2.09 -19.68
N LEU A 45 25.81 2.10 -19.21
CA LEU A 45 26.74 3.23 -19.43
C LEU A 45 27.05 3.49 -20.92
N ARG A 46 26.85 2.48 -21.78
CA ARG A 46 27.01 2.60 -23.23
C ARG A 46 25.93 3.50 -23.86
N HIS A 47 24.80 3.71 -23.19
CA HIS A 47 23.76 4.62 -23.67
C HIS A 47 24.20 6.09 -23.65
N SER A 48 23.56 6.90 -24.49
CA SER A 48 23.74 8.35 -24.46
C SER A 48 23.14 8.94 -23.17
N ILE A 49 23.69 10.07 -22.71
CA ILE A 49 23.19 10.78 -21.51
C ILE A 49 21.70 11.10 -21.68
N LYS A 50 21.30 11.62 -22.85
CA LYS A 50 19.89 11.87 -23.18
C LYS A 50 19.00 10.62 -23.07
N GLY A 51 19.53 9.45 -23.44
CA GLY A 51 18.83 8.17 -23.29
C GLY A 51 18.60 7.81 -21.82
N LEU A 52 19.62 8.02 -20.98
CA LEU A 52 19.53 7.81 -19.53
C LEU A 52 18.58 8.81 -18.86
N GLU A 53 18.59 10.08 -19.27
CA GLU A 53 17.64 11.09 -18.78
C GLU A 53 16.19 10.76 -19.17
N LYS A 54 15.98 10.23 -20.38
CA LYS A 54 14.66 9.72 -20.80
C LYS A 54 14.20 8.54 -19.94
N MET A 55 15.12 7.64 -19.59
CA MET A 55 14.83 6.52 -18.69
C MET A 55 14.51 7.00 -17.27
N LEU A 56 15.28 7.97 -16.76
CA LEU A 56 15.04 8.59 -15.46
C LEU A 56 13.68 9.28 -15.41
N SER A 57 13.35 10.13 -16.38
CA SER A 57 12.04 10.80 -16.44
C SER A 57 10.88 9.82 -16.53
N THR A 58 11.05 8.70 -17.25
CA THR A 58 10.06 7.61 -17.27
C THR A 58 9.90 6.96 -15.89
N SER A 59 11.00 6.76 -15.16
CA SER A 59 10.97 6.25 -13.78
C SER A 59 10.23 7.21 -12.85
N LEU A 60 10.51 8.52 -12.93
CA LEU A 60 9.84 9.56 -12.15
C LEU A 60 8.32 9.56 -12.39
N ARG A 61 7.88 9.54 -13.66
CA ARG A 61 6.45 9.47 -14.00
C ARG A 61 5.76 8.23 -13.44
N ARG A 62 6.46 7.09 -13.37
CA ARG A 62 5.89 5.87 -12.75
C ARG A 62 5.69 6.07 -11.25
N VAL A 63 6.66 6.68 -10.58
CA VAL A 63 6.55 6.98 -9.14
C VAL A 63 5.39 7.95 -8.87
N GLU A 64 5.25 9.00 -9.67
CA GLU A 64 4.14 9.94 -9.58
C GLU A 64 2.77 9.27 -9.81
N HIS A 65 2.68 8.37 -10.80
CA HIS A 65 1.45 7.61 -11.02
C HIS A 65 1.09 6.70 -9.83
N ILE A 66 2.10 6.11 -9.18
CA ILE A 66 1.92 5.33 -7.95
C ILE A 66 1.42 6.21 -6.80
N GLU A 67 1.94 7.43 -6.64
CA GLU A 67 1.47 8.40 -5.64
C GLU A 67 0.01 8.84 -5.90
N ASN A 68 -0.35 9.13 -7.15
CA ASN A 68 -1.72 9.48 -7.50
C ASN A 68 -2.70 8.32 -7.19
N LYS A 69 -2.28 7.08 -7.42
CA LYS A 69 -3.06 5.89 -7.05
C LYS A 69 -3.19 5.75 -5.52
N ALA A 70 -2.15 6.10 -4.76
CA ALA A 70 -2.20 6.15 -3.31
C ALA A 70 -3.21 7.19 -2.79
N MET A 71 -3.24 8.40 -3.37
CA MET A 71 -4.23 9.43 -3.03
C MET A 71 -5.65 8.92 -3.22
N GLY A 72 -5.92 8.25 -4.35
CA GLY A 72 -7.23 7.63 -4.61
C GLY A 72 -7.64 6.61 -3.54
N THR A 73 -6.67 5.87 -3.00
CA THR A 73 -6.90 4.91 -1.91
C THR A 73 -7.26 5.61 -0.60
N LEU A 74 -6.54 6.68 -0.27
CA LEU A 74 -6.82 7.48 0.93
C LEU A 74 -8.19 8.16 0.87
N LEU A 75 -8.59 8.64 -0.31
CA LEU A 75 -9.94 9.17 -0.52
C LEU A 75 -11.00 8.08 -0.34
N GLY A 76 -10.81 6.90 -0.96
CA GLY A 76 -11.71 5.76 -0.78
C GLY A 76 -11.84 5.31 0.68
N LEU A 77 -10.71 5.31 1.41
CA LEU A 77 -10.71 5.03 2.84
C LEU A 77 -11.47 6.08 3.65
N SER A 78 -11.29 7.36 3.35
CA SER A 78 -12.00 8.45 4.04
C SER A 78 -13.52 8.32 3.89
N VAL A 79 -13.98 7.97 2.68
CA VAL A 79 -15.39 7.67 2.42
C VAL A 79 -15.84 6.43 3.20
N ALA A 80 -15.07 5.36 3.19
CA ALA A 80 -15.40 4.13 3.92
C ALA A 80 -15.52 4.38 5.44
N ILE A 81 -14.62 5.16 6.02
CA ILE A 81 -14.67 5.54 7.45
C ILE A 81 -15.90 6.41 7.72
N ALA A 82 -16.23 7.38 6.85
CA ALA A 82 -17.42 8.22 7.02
C ALA A 82 -18.71 7.39 7.00
N VAL A 83 -18.84 6.46 6.05
CA VAL A 83 -19.96 5.51 5.99
C VAL A 83 -20.00 4.62 7.24
N PHE A 84 -18.85 4.17 7.71
CA PHE A 84 -18.76 3.35 8.91
C PHE A 84 -19.19 4.14 10.16
N VAL A 85 -18.71 5.36 10.36
CA VAL A 85 -19.12 6.21 11.48
C VAL A 85 -20.63 6.49 11.44
N ALA A 86 -21.18 6.78 10.26
CA ALA A 86 -22.64 6.95 10.10
C ALA A 86 -23.42 5.68 10.48
N THR A 87 -22.89 4.50 10.17
CA THR A 87 -23.55 3.21 10.48
C THR A 87 -23.32 2.72 11.90
N THR A 88 -22.32 3.20 12.65
CA THR A 88 -22.15 2.81 14.08
C THR A 88 -23.34 3.18 14.96
N GLY A 89 -24.14 4.19 14.57
CA GLY A 89 -25.42 4.50 15.24
C GLY A 89 -26.43 3.34 15.20
N ILE A 90 -26.31 2.43 14.23
CA ILE A 90 -27.16 1.24 14.05
C ILE A 90 -26.90 0.20 15.16
N LEU A 91 -25.69 0.14 15.73
CA LEU A 91 -25.33 -0.80 16.81
C LEU A 91 -25.55 -0.23 18.22
N GLY A 92 -26.01 1.02 18.35
CA GLY A 92 -26.25 1.66 19.65
C GLY A 92 -27.35 0.99 20.48
N LYS A 93 -27.47 1.35 21.77
CA LYS A 93 -28.54 0.85 22.66
C LYS A 93 -29.97 1.08 22.13
N ASN A 94 -30.15 2.07 21.26
CA ASN A 94 -31.41 2.39 20.58
C ASN A 94 -31.32 2.16 19.06
N GLY A 95 -30.32 1.41 18.62
CA GLY A 95 -30.07 1.14 17.20
C GLY A 95 -30.96 0.01 16.67
N LEU A 96 -30.94 -0.16 15.35
CA LEU A 96 -31.71 -1.16 14.61
C LEU A 96 -31.49 -2.60 15.11
N LEU A 97 -30.32 -2.88 15.70
CA LEU A 97 -29.95 -4.19 16.25
C LEU A 97 -30.17 -4.29 17.77
N ALA A 98 -30.82 -3.33 18.42
CA ALA A 98 -31.03 -3.35 19.87
C ALA A 98 -31.92 -4.52 20.31
N ASP A 99 -32.95 -4.82 19.52
CA ASP A 99 -33.91 -5.90 19.76
C ASP A 99 -33.45 -7.25 19.15
N ALA A 100 -32.33 -7.25 18.44
CA ALA A 100 -31.76 -8.48 17.89
C ALA A 100 -31.21 -9.39 19.00
N GLY A 101 -31.33 -10.70 18.79
CA GLY A 101 -30.81 -11.70 19.72
C GLY A 101 -29.30 -11.52 20.01
N PRO A 102 -28.82 -11.91 21.20
CA PRO A 102 -27.45 -11.64 21.66
C PRO A 102 -26.38 -12.24 20.73
N VAL A 103 -26.68 -13.35 20.06
CA VAL A 103 -25.80 -13.98 19.08
C VAL A 103 -25.54 -13.05 17.88
N LEU A 104 -26.60 -12.46 17.33
CA LEU A 104 -26.48 -11.58 16.15
C LEU A 104 -25.73 -10.30 16.51
N ARG A 105 -26.02 -9.73 17.67
CA ARG A 105 -25.34 -8.52 18.16
C ARG A 105 -23.85 -8.75 18.40
N ASN A 106 -23.48 -9.90 18.97
CA ASN A 106 -22.08 -10.28 19.13
C ASN A 106 -21.37 -10.50 17.78
N ALA A 107 -22.03 -11.17 16.84
CA ALA A 107 -21.50 -11.37 15.49
C ALA A 107 -21.28 -10.03 14.77
N ALA A 108 -22.28 -9.14 14.78
CA ALA A 108 -22.18 -7.80 14.20
C ALA A 108 -21.04 -7.00 14.84
N SER A 109 -20.92 -7.00 16.17
CA SER A 109 -19.82 -6.33 16.86
C SER A 109 -18.45 -6.87 16.45
N PHE A 110 -18.31 -8.19 16.33
CA PHE A 110 -17.07 -8.82 15.88
C PHE A 110 -16.71 -8.42 14.44
N PHE A 111 -17.65 -8.52 13.50
CA PHE A 111 -17.42 -8.10 12.12
C PHE A 111 -17.10 -6.62 12.00
N SER A 112 -17.75 -5.76 12.80
CA SER A 112 -17.44 -4.33 12.87
C SER A 112 -16.00 -4.09 13.31
N LEU A 113 -15.55 -4.77 14.37
CA LEU A 113 -14.18 -4.63 14.87
C LEU A 113 -13.15 -5.10 13.82
N VAL A 114 -13.42 -6.20 13.13
CA VAL A 114 -12.58 -6.71 12.05
C VAL A 114 -12.53 -5.74 10.86
N ALA A 115 -13.68 -5.19 10.46
CA ALA A 115 -13.75 -4.21 9.36
C ALA A 115 -12.96 -2.93 9.69
N ILE A 116 -13.11 -2.40 10.91
CA ILE A 116 -12.33 -1.26 11.42
C ILE A 116 -10.83 -1.57 11.32
N PHE A 117 -10.40 -2.72 11.83
CA PHE A 117 -8.99 -3.11 11.81
C PHE A 117 -8.42 -3.11 10.39
N TYR A 118 -9.15 -3.68 9.42
CA TYR A 118 -8.73 -3.67 8.02
C TYR A 118 -8.69 -2.28 7.39
N LEU A 119 -9.69 -1.44 7.65
CA LEU A 119 -9.73 -0.07 7.13
C LEU A 119 -8.59 0.79 7.70
N PHE A 120 -8.38 0.76 9.01
CA PHE A 120 -7.26 1.48 9.64
C PHE A 120 -5.90 0.95 9.18
N GLY A 121 -5.75 -0.37 9.09
CA GLY A 121 -4.53 -0.99 8.58
C GLY A 121 -4.23 -0.56 7.13
N SER A 122 -5.26 -0.48 6.27
CA SER A 122 -5.12 0.06 4.91
C SER A 122 -4.59 1.49 4.91
N GLY A 123 -5.17 2.37 5.73
CA GLY A 123 -4.75 3.77 5.83
C GLY A 123 -3.33 3.92 6.33
N PHE A 124 -2.97 3.16 7.36
CA PHE A 124 -1.62 3.15 7.90
C PHE A 124 -0.58 2.71 6.84
N LEU A 125 -0.88 1.67 6.05
CA LEU A 125 0.00 1.19 4.99
C LEU A 125 0.12 2.21 3.84
N ALA A 126 -0.99 2.86 3.47
CA ALA A 126 -0.97 3.93 2.47
C ALA A 126 -0.10 5.11 2.92
N LEU A 127 -0.27 5.56 4.17
CA LEU A 127 0.58 6.62 4.76
C LEU A 127 2.04 6.18 4.88
N SER A 128 2.29 4.91 5.18
CA SER A 128 3.65 4.36 5.21
C SER A 128 4.28 4.40 3.83
N ALA A 129 3.52 4.12 2.76
CA ALA A 129 4.00 4.23 1.39
C ALA A 129 4.42 5.67 1.03
N TYR A 130 3.70 6.69 1.52
CA TYR A 130 4.11 8.10 1.37
C TYR A 130 5.43 8.42 2.06
N LYS A 131 5.72 7.75 3.19
CA LYS A 131 6.97 7.96 3.93
C LYS A 131 8.18 7.26 3.32
N VAL A 132 8.00 6.33 2.36
CA VAL A 132 9.12 5.61 1.76
C VAL A 132 9.92 6.54 0.84
N GLY A 133 10.98 7.13 1.39
CA GLY A 133 12.11 7.75 0.70
C GLY A 133 11.78 8.97 -0.17
N GLN A 134 12.79 9.81 -0.44
CA GLN A 134 12.67 10.85 -1.45
C GLN A 134 12.89 10.28 -2.84
N VAL A 135 12.35 10.94 -3.85
CA VAL A 135 12.63 10.63 -5.24
C VAL A 135 14.03 11.14 -5.58
N TYR A 136 14.93 10.24 -5.99
CA TYR A 136 16.32 10.55 -6.29
C TYR A 136 16.43 11.21 -7.66
N SER A 137 17.07 12.36 -7.72
CA SER A 137 17.37 13.06 -8.98
C SER A 137 18.81 13.58 -8.91
N PRO A 138 19.56 13.58 -10.03
CA PRO A 138 20.89 14.18 -10.08
C PRO A 138 20.81 15.66 -9.69
N THR A 139 21.65 16.11 -8.78
CA THR A 139 21.68 17.52 -8.39
C THR A 139 22.36 18.38 -9.47
N LEU A 140 22.19 19.71 -9.38
CA LEU A 140 22.92 20.64 -10.27
C LEU A 140 24.44 20.50 -10.16
N ARG A 141 24.93 20.07 -8.98
CA ARG A 141 26.36 19.77 -8.79
C ARG A 141 26.78 18.54 -9.60
N ASP A 142 25.94 17.52 -9.66
CA ASP A 142 26.20 16.27 -10.39
C ASP A 142 26.15 16.42 -11.91
N ARG A 143 25.53 17.50 -12.41
CA ARG A 143 25.44 17.87 -13.83
C ARG A 143 26.42 18.98 -14.24
N SER A 144 27.38 19.31 -13.39
CA SER A 144 28.35 20.37 -13.68
C SER A 144 29.13 20.05 -14.96
N PRO A 145 29.35 21.01 -15.88
CA PRO A 145 30.12 20.80 -17.11
C PRO A 145 31.58 20.40 -16.86
N ILE A 146 32.04 20.54 -15.62
CA ILE A 146 33.40 20.21 -15.15
C ILE A 146 33.52 18.71 -14.83
N ILE A 147 32.40 18.00 -14.63
CA ILE A 147 32.39 16.58 -14.26
C ILE A 147 32.65 15.71 -15.49
N GLU A 148 33.44 14.65 -15.30
CA GLU A 148 33.62 13.62 -16.32
C GLU A 148 32.28 13.01 -16.73
N LYS A 149 32.01 12.97 -18.04
CA LYS A 149 30.78 12.37 -18.60
C LYS A 149 30.51 10.96 -18.08
N LYS A 150 31.55 10.17 -17.77
CA LYS A 150 31.40 8.83 -17.17
C LYS A 150 30.77 8.92 -15.78
N LYS A 151 31.26 9.82 -14.93
CA LYS A 151 30.74 10.05 -13.58
C LYS A 151 29.31 10.57 -13.58
N GLU A 152 28.99 11.48 -14.49
CA GLU A 152 27.60 11.94 -14.68
C GLU A 152 26.65 10.79 -15.02
N LYS A 153 27.02 9.93 -15.98
CA LYS A 153 26.21 8.76 -16.34
C LYS A 153 26.04 7.77 -15.18
N MET A 154 27.10 7.53 -14.40
CA MET A 154 27.03 6.65 -13.22
C MET A 154 26.07 7.21 -12.17
N THR A 155 26.12 8.52 -11.90
CA THR A 155 25.16 9.17 -10.98
C THR A 155 23.73 9.04 -11.49
N ILE A 156 23.48 9.24 -12.79
CA ILE A 156 22.15 9.06 -13.37
C ILE A 156 21.67 7.60 -13.22
N LEU A 157 22.53 6.61 -13.47
CA LEU A 157 22.20 5.20 -13.28
C LEU A 157 21.89 4.85 -11.82
N PHE A 158 22.70 5.36 -10.89
CA PHE A 158 22.44 5.23 -9.46
C PHE A 158 21.05 5.78 -9.10
N CYS A 159 20.71 6.99 -9.57
CA CYS A 159 19.38 7.56 -9.32
C CYS A 159 18.25 6.71 -9.92
N ILE A 160 18.44 6.16 -11.12
CA ILE A 160 17.45 5.27 -11.76
C ILE A 160 17.21 4.03 -10.90
N GLU A 161 18.28 3.39 -10.42
CA GLU A 161 18.18 2.16 -9.64
C GLU A 161 17.59 2.41 -8.25
N GLN A 162 18.01 3.48 -7.58
CA GLN A 162 17.42 3.88 -6.30
C GLN A 162 15.92 4.18 -6.43
N ASN A 163 15.51 4.92 -7.47
CA ASN A 163 14.09 5.17 -7.74
C ASN A 163 13.31 3.90 -8.04
N ARG A 164 13.92 2.93 -8.73
CA ARG A 164 13.30 1.63 -8.98
C ARG A 164 13.08 0.86 -7.68
N LEU A 165 14.08 0.81 -6.80
CA LEU A 165 13.98 0.12 -5.50
C LEU A 165 12.93 0.79 -4.61
N VAL A 166 12.99 2.12 -4.46
CA VAL A 166 11.99 2.91 -3.72
C VAL A 166 10.59 2.72 -4.30
N GLY A 167 10.45 2.81 -5.62
CA GLY A 167 9.18 2.60 -6.31
C GLY A 167 8.60 1.20 -6.07
N THR A 168 9.45 0.17 -6.04
CA THR A 168 9.03 -1.20 -5.72
C THR A 168 8.54 -1.30 -4.28
N SER A 169 9.27 -0.72 -3.33
CA SER A 169 8.88 -0.72 -1.92
C SER A 169 7.54 -0.01 -1.68
N ARG A 170 7.36 1.16 -2.31
CA ARG A 170 6.08 1.91 -2.30
C ARG A 170 4.94 1.09 -2.89
N SER A 171 5.17 0.48 -4.06
CA SER A 171 4.15 -0.35 -4.74
C SER A 171 3.72 -1.54 -3.88
N ASN A 172 4.66 -2.19 -3.18
CA ASN A 172 4.36 -3.30 -2.28
C ASN A 172 3.46 -2.86 -1.11
N LEU A 173 3.77 -1.73 -0.46
CA LEU A 173 2.96 -1.20 0.63
C LEU A 173 1.56 -0.80 0.16
N LEU A 174 1.45 -0.19 -1.03
CA LEU A 174 0.16 0.17 -1.60
C LEU A 174 -0.66 -1.05 -1.99
N SER A 175 -0.03 -2.10 -2.52
CA SER A 175 -0.70 -3.36 -2.81
C SER A 175 -1.29 -4.00 -1.54
N ALA A 176 -0.51 -4.00 -0.45
CA ALA A 176 -0.99 -4.47 0.85
C ALA A 176 -2.15 -3.58 1.36
N SER A 177 -2.00 -2.26 1.27
CA SER A 177 -3.04 -1.28 1.62
C SER A 177 -4.35 -1.53 0.87
N PHE A 178 -4.29 -1.77 -0.44
CA PHE A 178 -5.46 -2.09 -1.26
C PHE A 178 -6.13 -3.39 -0.84
N THR A 179 -5.34 -4.41 -0.49
CA THR A 179 -5.91 -5.69 -0.06
C THR A 179 -6.61 -5.55 1.28
N PHE A 180 -6.02 -4.80 2.22
CA PHE A 180 -6.67 -4.44 3.48
C PHE A 180 -7.96 -3.65 3.25
N LEU A 181 -7.94 -2.65 2.35
CA LEU A 181 -9.14 -1.87 2.01
C LEU A 181 -10.23 -2.78 1.47
N ARG A 182 -9.91 -3.65 0.52
CA ARG A 182 -10.85 -4.61 -0.08
C ARG A 182 -11.45 -5.52 0.99
N ASN A 183 -10.62 -6.11 1.86
CA ASN A 183 -11.08 -7.02 2.90
C ASN A 183 -11.96 -6.28 3.94
N GLY A 184 -11.61 -5.04 4.28
CA GLY A 184 -12.43 -4.16 5.12
C GLY A 184 -13.79 -3.87 4.49
N LEU A 185 -13.82 -3.50 3.20
CA LEU A 185 -15.06 -3.25 2.46
C LEU A 185 -15.95 -4.50 2.35
N VAL A 186 -15.36 -5.67 2.12
CA VAL A 186 -16.10 -6.95 2.15
C VAL A 186 -16.70 -7.20 3.52
N GLY A 187 -15.97 -6.89 4.61
CA GLY A 187 -16.49 -6.96 5.97
C GLY A 187 -17.67 -6.03 6.21
N VAL A 188 -17.60 -4.79 5.72
CA VAL A 188 -18.70 -3.81 5.79
C VAL A 188 -19.92 -4.27 4.99
N LEU A 189 -19.72 -4.84 3.79
CA LEU A 189 -20.82 -5.38 3.00
C LEU A 189 -21.50 -6.58 3.67
N ALA A 190 -20.70 -7.50 4.25
CA ALA A 190 -21.22 -8.63 5.00
C ALA A 190 -22.06 -8.19 6.21
N LEU A 191 -21.61 -7.14 6.91
CA LEU A 191 -22.40 -6.49 7.97
C LEU A 191 -23.73 -5.96 7.44
N GLY A 192 -23.73 -5.22 6.34
CA GLY A 192 -24.95 -4.68 5.74
C GLY A 192 -25.96 -5.78 5.38
N VAL A 193 -25.50 -6.89 4.78
CA VAL A 193 -26.35 -8.05 4.48
C VAL A 193 -26.91 -8.66 5.75
N LEU A 194 -26.10 -8.80 6.81
CA LEU A 194 -26.53 -9.36 8.09
C LEU A 194 -27.61 -8.49 8.76
N VAL A 195 -27.49 -7.17 8.66
CA VAL A 195 -28.52 -6.23 9.15
C VAL A 195 -29.83 -6.40 8.38
N VAL A 196 -29.78 -6.39 7.04
CA VAL A 196 -30.99 -6.54 6.21
C VAL A 196 -31.67 -7.89 6.46
N LEU A 197 -30.91 -8.98 6.55
CA LEU A 197 -31.46 -10.30 6.87
C LEU A 197 -32.14 -10.34 8.24
N SER A 198 -31.59 -9.62 9.22
CA SER A 198 -32.18 -9.55 10.55
C SER A 198 -33.53 -8.83 10.57
N GLU A 199 -33.68 -7.78 9.78
CA GLU A 199 -34.97 -7.08 9.62
C GLU A 199 -36.01 -7.95 8.92
N VAL A 200 -35.60 -8.67 7.87
CA VAL A 200 -36.51 -9.59 7.15
C VAL A 200 -37.02 -10.68 8.08
N VAL A 201 -36.15 -11.30 8.88
CA VAL A 201 -36.55 -12.33 9.85
C VAL A 201 -37.49 -11.76 10.92
N HIS A 202 -37.23 -10.54 11.39
CA HIS A 202 -38.09 -9.88 12.37
C HIS A 202 -39.48 -9.56 11.80
N SER A 203 -39.57 -9.16 10.52
CA SER A 203 -40.85 -8.85 9.86
C SER A 203 -41.75 -10.06 9.61
N MET A 204 -41.20 -11.28 9.70
CA MET A 204 -41.94 -12.54 9.49
C MET A 204 -42.48 -13.15 10.79
N GLN A 205 -42.10 -12.63 11.96
CA GLN A 205 -42.57 -13.06 13.28
C GLN A 205 -43.72 -12.19 13.76
#